data_AF-A0A955EBE7-F1
#
_entry.id   AF-A0A955EBE7-F1
#
_cell.length_a   1.000
_cell.length_b   1.000
_cell.length_c   1.000
_cell.angle_alpha   90.00
_cell.angle_beta   90.00
_cell.angle_gamma   90.00
#
_symmetry.space_group_name_H-M   'P 1'
#
loop_
_entity.id
_entity.type
_entity.pdbx_description
1 polymer ?
#
loop_
_entity_poly.entity_id
_entity_poly.type
_entity_poly.pdbx_seq_one_letter_code
_entity_poly.pdbx_strand_id
1 'polypeptide(L)'
;MLQPGVFSTASEKFAAVVEEVAAMHLQGRPVLVGTRTVEHSEALSALLSAAGFSHEVLNAVRHREEAEIISRAGHQGQITIATNMAGRGTDIKIPPAVLALGGLHVIVLEHNLAARIDRQLLGRTARQGEPGSARCYLCPEDELFRRFLHPMMLKRVSAAVHWRI
;
A
#
# COMPACT_ATOMS: atom_id res chain seq x y z
N MET A 1 -3.29 11.35 7.56
CA MET A 1 -3.00 9.92 7.80
C MET A 1 -4.25 9.29 8.39
N LEU A 2 -4.70 8.16 7.87
CA LEU A 2 -5.88 7.45 8.36
C LEU A 2 -5.50 6.52 9.52
N GLN A 3 -6.50 6.09 10.30
CA GLN A 3 -6.29 5.09 11.33
C GLN A 3 -5.76 3.79 10.70
N PRO A 4 -4.75 3.13 11.32
CA PRO A 4 -4.23 1.87 10.81
C PRO A 4 -5.28 0.77 10.81
N GLY A 5 -5.26 -0.08 9.78
CA GLY A 5 -6.01 -1.33 9.77
C GLY A 5 -5.23 -2.42 10.51
N VAL A 6 -5.86 -3.12 11.44
CA VAL A 6 -5.23 -4.19 12.23
C VAL A 6 -6.02 -5.47 12.06
N PHE A 7 -5.36 -6.53 11.60
CA PHE A 7 -5.99 -7.79 11.21
C PHE A 7 -5.32 -8.98 11.86
N SER A 8 -6.10 -10.04 12.12
CA SER A 8 -5.58 -11.23 12.79
C SER A 8 -4.76 -12.10 11.86
N THR A 9 -5.15 -12.17 10.59
CA THR A 9 -4.50 -13.00 9.57
C THR A 9 -4.04 -12.19 8.36
N ALA A 10 -3.05 -12.69 7.63
CA ALA A 10 -2.62 -12.08 6.38
C ALA A 10 -3.75 -12.08 5.34
N SER A 11 -4.56 -13.15 5.26
CA SER A 11 -5.67 -13.23 4.31
C SER A 11 -6.72 -12.13 4.52
N GLU A 12 -7.15 -11.88 5.76
CA GLU A 12 -8.07 -10.78 6.09
C GLU A 12 -7.46 -9.42 5.75
N LYS A 13 -6.17 -9.24 6.05
CA LYS A 13 -5.44 -8.02 5.74
C LYS A 13 -5.42 -7.73 4.24
N PHE A 14 -5.09 -8.73 3.42
CA PHE A 14 -5.04 -8.58 1.96
C PHE A 14 -6.43 -8.33 1.37
N ALA A 15 -7.48 -9.02 1.86
CA ALA A 15 -8.85 -8.77 1.44
C ALA A 15 -9.28 -7.32 1.73
N ALA A 16 -9.02 -6.82 2.95
CA ALA A 16 -9.33 -5.45 3.32
C ALA A 16 -8.56 -4.41 2.49
N VAL A 17 -7.30 -4.70 2.13
CA VAL A 17 -6.53 -3.85 1.21
C VAL A 17 -7.17 -3.82 -0.18
N VAL A 18 -7.60 -4.96 -0.72
CA VAL A 18 -8.29 -5.03 -2.02
C VAL A 18 -9.59 -4.23 -1.98
N GLU A 19 -10.36 -4.33 -0.91
CA GLU A 19 -11.59 -3.54 -0.72
C GLU A 19 -11.31 -2.03 -0.66
N GLU A 20 -10.26 -1.58 0.05
CA GLU A 20 -9.89 -0.17 0.07
C GLU A 20 -9.38 0.32 -1.29
N VAL A 21 -8.55 -0.47 -1.98
CA VAL A 21 -8.09 -0.16 -3.34
C VAL A 21 -9.30 0.01 -4.27
N ALA A 22 -10.24 -0.94 -4.24
CA ALA A 22 -11.47 -0.89 -5.03
C ALA A 22 -12.29 0.37 -4.71
N ALA A 23 -12.50 0.68 -3.43
CA ALA A 23 -13.26 1.84 -3.01
C ALA A 23 -12.65 3.16 -3.50
N MET A 24 -11.33 3.32 -3.39
CA MET A 24 -10.62 4.52 -3.87
C MET A 24 -10.63 4.60 -5.41
N HIS A 25 -10.38 3.48 -6.08
CA HIS A 25 -10.40 3.38 -7.54
C HIS A 25 -11.77 3.77 -8.12
N LEU A 26 -12.86 3.26 -7.54
CA LEU A 26 -14.23 3.57 -7.96
C LEU A 26 -14.60 5.04 -7.73
N GLN A 27 -13.96 5.71 -6.77
CA GLN A 27 -14.06 7.17 -6.58
C GLN A 27 -13.21 7.96 -7.59
N GLY A 28 -12.47 7.29 -8.48
CA GLY A 28 -11.54 7.90 -9.42
C GLY A 28 -10.21 8.31 -8.79
N ARG A 29 -9.93 7.93 -7.55
CA ARG A 29 -8.68 8.30 -6.88
C ARG A 29 -7.58 7.29 -7.22
N PRO A 30 -6.35 7.74 -7.53
CA PRO A 30 -5.23 6.83 -7.69
C PRO A 30 -4.81 6.22 -6.37
N VAL A 31 -4.32 4.98 -6.43
CA VAL A 31 -3.85 4.20 -5.29
C VAL A 31 -2.44 3.68 -5.55
N LEU A 32 -1.53 3.98 -4.63
CA LEU A 32 -0.19 3.41 -4.57
C LEU A 32 -0.10 2.45 -3.38
N VAL A 33 0.05 1.16 -3.63
CA VAL A 33 0.24 0.14 -2.60
C VAL A 33 1.72 -0.22 -2.52
N GLY A 34 2.32 -0.03 -1.35
CA GLY A 34 3.67 -0.47 -1.08
C GLY A 34 3.72 -1.82 -0.39
N THR A 35 4.56 -2.70 -0.91
CA THR A 35 4.83 -4.04 -0.37
C THR A 35 6.32 -4.17 -0.02
N ARG A 36 6.67 -5.10 0.86
CA ARG A 36 8.07 -5.34 1.22
C ARG A 36 8.75 -6.35 0.29
N THR A 37 8.01 -7.34 -0.18
CA THR A 37 8.52 -8.46 -0.99
C THR A 37 7.83 -8.52 -2.36
N VAL A 38 8.53 -9.08 -3.34
CA VAL A 38 7.95 -9.39 -4.66
C VAL A 38 6.79 -10.37 -4.52
N GLU A 39 6.93 -11.39 -3.66
CA GLU A 39 5.87 -12.37 -3.40
C GLU A 39 4.55 -11.72 -2.96
N HIS A 40 4.60 -10.74 -2.04
CA HIS A 40 3.40 -10.03 -1.62
C HIS A 40 2.84 -9.11 -2.71
N SER A 41 3.69 -8.54 -3.58
CA SER A 41 3.21 -7.81 -4.76
C SER A 41 2.44 -8.71 -5.72
N GLU A 42 2.99 -9.88 -6.05
CA GLU A 42 2.35 -10.85 -6.95
C GLU A 42 1.05 -11.39 -6.34
N ALA A 43 1.05 -11.68 -5.03
CA ALA A 43 -0.16 -12.11 -4.32
C ALA A 43 -1.27 -11.04 -4.38
N LEU A 44 -0.94 -9.77 -4.12
CA LEU A 44 -1.90 -8.68 -4.23
C LEU A 44 -2.36 -8.46 -5.68
N SER A 45 -1.44 -8.57 -6.64
CA SER A 45 -1.72 -8.47 -8.07
C SER A 45 -2.71 -9.53 -8.54
N ALA A 46 -2.55 -10.77 -8.10
CA ALA A 46 -3.47 -11.86 -8.39
C ALA A 46 -4.87 -11.58 -7.84
N LEU A 47 -4.97 -11.08 -6.61
CA LEU A 47 -6.27 -10.74 -5.99
C LEU A 47 -6.97 -9.57 -6.71
N LEU A 48 -6.24 -8.53 -7.08
CA LEU A 48 -6.80 -7.40 -7.84
C LEU A 48 -7.24 -7.83 -9.24
N SER A 49 -6.47 -8.68 -9.91
CA SER A 49 -6.83 -9.26 -11.20
C SER A 49 -8.12 -10.09 -11.09
N ALA A 50 -8.22 -10.94 -10.06
CA ALA A 50 -9.40 -11.75 -9.81
C ALA A 50 -10.65 -10.90 -9.51
N ALA A 51 -10.46 -9.73 -8.89
CA ALA A 51 -11.51 -8.74 -8.63
C ALA A 51 -11.82 -7.84 -9.85
N GLY A 52 -11.12 -8.00 -10.97
CA GLY A 52 -11.36 -7.26 -12.21
C GLY A 52 -10.72 -5.87 -12.28
N PHE A 53 -9.75 -5.56 -11.41
CA PHE A 53 -9.07 -4.27 -11.37
C PHE A 53 -7.73 -4.30 -12.13
N SER A 54 -7.63 -3.47 -13.17
CA SER A 54 -6.38 -3.23 -13.88
C SER A 54 -5.40 -2.46 -12.99
N HIS A 55 -4.14 -2.91 -12.95
CA HIS A 55 -3.11 -2.34 -12.10
C HIS A 55 -1.72 -2.58 -12.70
N GLU A 56 -0.76 -1.79 -12.22
CA GLU A 56 0.66 -1.89 -12.62
C GLU A 56 1.50 -2.38 -11.43
N VAL A 57 2.46 -3.26 -11.69
CA VAL A 57 3.37 -3.80 -10.65
C VAL A 57 4.80 -3.36 -10.94
N LEU A 58 5.47 -2.80 -9.93
CA LEU A 58 6.88 -2.41 -10.00
C LEU A 58 7.72 -3.20 -8.99
N ASN A 59 8.63 -4.03 -9.53
CA ASN A 59 9.45 -4.95 -8.75
C ASN A 59 10.95 -4.56 -8.68
N ALA A 60 11.33 -3.34 -9.10
CA ALA A 60 12.70 -2.80 -9.09
C ALA A 60 13.71 -3.55 -10.00
N VAL A 61 13.23 -4.24 -11.04
CA VAL A 61 14.05 -5.01 -12.00
C VAL A 61 14.40 -4.20 -13.26
N ARG A 62 13.57 -3.21 -13.65
CA ARG A 62 13.69 -2.51 -14.95
C ARG A 62 13.53 -0.99 -14.80
N HIS A 63 14.61 -0.33 -14.40
CA HIS A 63 14.62 1.07 -13.98
C HIS A 63 14.10 2.12 -14.99
N ARG A 64 14.31 1.94 -16.31
CA ARG A 64 13.89 2.95 -17.32
C ARG A 64 12.37 2.96 -17.52
N GLU A 65 11.75 1.79 -17.56
CA GLU A 65 10.30 1.65 -17.74
C GLU A 65 9.53 1.92 -16.43
N GLU A 66 10.15 1.68 -15.28
CA GLU A 66 9.59 2.02 -13.98
C GLU A 66 9.30 3.53 -13.81
N ALA A 67 10.15 4.39 -14.38
CA ALA A 67 9.94 5.83 -14.32
C ALA A 67 8.66 6.26 -15.05
N GLU A 68 8.38 5.64 -16.20
CA GLU A 68 7.15 5.91 -16.97
C GLU A 68 5.92 5.43 -16.22
N ILE A 69 5.96 4.23 -15.65
CA ILE A 69 4.84 3.69 -14.84
C ILE A 69 4.55 4.61 -13.64
N ILE A 70 5.59 5.02 -12.90
CA ILE A 70 5.43 5.90 -11.73
C ILE A 70 4.91 7.29 -12.13
N SER A 71 5.33 7.82 -13.28
CA SER A 71 4.82 9.10 -13.76
C SER A 71 3.30 9.09 -14.00
N ARG A 72 2.74 7.92 -14.34
CA ARG A 72 1.30 7.70 -14.54
C ARG A 72 0.56 7.32 -13.26
N ALA A 73 1.24 7.01 -12.17
CA ALA A 73 0.63 6.60 -10.90
C ALA A 73 -0.31 7.64 -10.29
N GLY A 74 -0.23 8.91 -10.73
CA GLY A 74 -1.10 10.00 -10.30
C GLY A 74 -2.37 10.18 -11.13
N HIS A 75 -2.57 9.40 -12.20
CA HIS A 75 -3.73 9.52 -13.06
C HIS A 75 -5.01 9.02 -12.38
N GLN A 76 -6.15 9.56 -12.80
CA GLN A 76 -7.46 9.22 -12.22
C GLN A 76 -7.69 7.70 -12.24
N GLY A 77 -8.00 7.13 -11.08
CA GLY A 77 -8.25 5.70 -10.89
C GLY A 77 -7.04 4.79 -11.09
N GLN A 78 -5.81 5.30 -11.26
CA GLN A 78 -4.66 4.42 -11.45
C GLN A 78 -4.37 3.59 -10.20
N ILE A 79 -4.21 2.28 -10.36
CA ILE A 79 -3.73 1.39 -9.28
C ILE A 79 -2.28 1.01 -9.59
N THR A 80 -1.42 1.15 -8.59
CA THR A 80 0.01 0.86 -8.71
C THR A 80 0.51 0.13 -7.48
N ILE A 81 1.16 -1.01 -7.67
CA ILE A 81 1.79 -1.83 -6.63
C ILE A 81 3.31 -1.66 -6.76
N ALA A 82 3.98 -1.25 -5.69
CA ALA A 82 5.42 -1.02 -5.69
C ALA A 82 6.10 -1.78 -4.54
N THR A 83 7.12 -2.57 -4.85
CA THR A 83 8.02 -3.07 -3.81
C THR A 83 8.91 -1.92 -3.32
N ASN A 84 9.23 -1.91 -2.02
CA ASN A 84 10.08 -0.96 -1.28
C ASN A 84 10.96 0.07 -2.03
N MET A 85 11.71 -0.33 -3.06
CA MET A 85 12.67 0.52 -3.76
C MET A 85 12.21 0.99 -5.15
N ALA A 86 11.10 0.47 -5.68
CA ALA A 86 10.61 0.82 -6.99
C ALA A 86 10.13 2.28 -7.04
N GLY A 87 10.49 2.99 -8.10
CA GLY A 87 10.07 4.39 -8.29
C GLY A 87 10.78 5.43 -7.40
N ARG A 88 11.92 5.09 -6.80
CA ARG A 88 12.76 6.07 -6.09
C ARG A 88 13.32 7.11 -7.05
N GLY A 89 13.16 8.39 -6.72
CA GLY A 89 13.69 9.50 -7.53
C GLY A 89 12.74 10.02 -8.61
N THR A 90 11.63 9.32 -8.89
CA THR A 90 10.57 9.80 -9.80
C THR A 90 9.44 10.43 -8.99
N ASP A 91 8.98 11.61 -9.42
CA ASP A 91 7.84 12.29 -8.80
C ASP A 91 6.51 11.79 -9.35
N ILE A 92 5.49 11.72 -8.50
CA ILE A 92 4.13 11.34 -8.90
C ILE A 92 3.34 12.62 -9.03
N LYS A 93 3.14 13.08 -10.27
CA LYS A 93 2.36 14.30 -10.54
C LYS A 93 0.88 13.99 -10.47
N ILE A 94 0.15 14.73 -9.64
CA ILE A 94 -1.30 14.58 -9.49
C ILE A 94 -2.01 15.68 -10.29
N PRO A 95 -2.85 15.35 -11.29
CA PRO A 95 -3.60 16.35 -12.03
C PRO A 95 -4.61 17.09 -11.13
N PRO A 96 -4.94 18.37 -11.43
CA PRO A 96 -5.90 19.13 -10.62
C PRO A 96 -7.27 18.45 -10.44
N ALA A 97 -7.77 17.76 -11.47
CA ALA A 97 -9.01 17.01 -11.40
C ALA A 97 -8.95 15.88 -10.35
N VAL A 98 -7.79 15.25 -10.18
CA VAL A 98 -7.57 14.19 -9.19
C VAL A 98 -7.36 14.77 -7.79
N LEU A 99 -6.72 15.92 -7.68
CA LEU A 99 -6.64 16.65 -6.40
C LEU A 99 -8.04 16.98 -5.87
N ALA A 100 -8.97 17.39 -6.74
CA ALA A 100 -10.37 17.63 -6.36
C ALA A 100 -11.10 16.37 -5.86
N LEU A 101 -10.66 15.18 -6.27
CA LEU A 101 -11.16 13.89 -5.78
C LEU A 101 -10.49 13.43 -4.47
N GLY A 102 -9.57 14.22 -3.89
CA GLY A 102 -8.85 13.88 -2.67
C GLY A 102 -7.42 13.38 -2.90
N GLY A 103 -6.91 13.47 -4.12
CA GLY A 103 -5.53 13.16 -4.47
C GLY A 103 -5.11 11.70 -4.27
N LEU A 104 -3.81 11.46 -4.26
CA LEU A 104 -3.22 10.12 -4.17
C LEU A 104 -3.53 9.45 -2.83
N HIS A 105 -3.99 8.20 -2.89
CA HIS A 105 -4.11 7.34 -1.72
C HIS A 105 -2.92 6.38 -1.63
N VAL A 106 -2.23 6.33 -0.49
CA VAL A 106 -1.06 5.45 -0.28
C VAL A 106 -1.40 4.38 0.76
N ILE A 107 -1.17 3.12 0.41
CA ILE A 107 -1.35 1.99 1.32
C ILE A 107 0.02 1.38 1.62
N VAL A 108 0.32 1.20 2.90
CA VAL A 108 1.44 0.39 3.36
C VAL A 108 0.89 -0.98 3.76
N LEU A 109 1.09 -1.99 2.92
CA LEU A 109 0.55 -3.35 3.13
C LEU A 109 1.20 -4.05 4.33
N GLU A 110 2.48 -3.78 4.56
CA GLU A 110 3.25 -4.27 5.69
C GLU A 110 4.40 -3.28 5.99
N HIS A 111 4.80 -3.19 7.25
CA HIS A 111 5.91 -2.32 7.63
C HIS A 111 7.27 -2.91 7.29
N ASN A 112 8.17 -2.02 6.90
CA ASN A 112 9.57 -2.34 6.76
C ASN A 112 10.27 -2.42 8.11
N LEU A 113 11.33 -3.25 8.17
CA LEU A 113 12.22 -3.28 9.33
C LEU A 113 12.86 -1.92 9.60
N ALA A 114 13.11 -1.15 8.53
CA ALA A 114 13.61 0.21 8.63
C ALA A 114 12.47 1.22 8.39
N ALA A 115 12.04 1.89 9.46
CA ALA A 115 10.96 2.88 9.44
C ALA A 115 11.17 4.02 8.42
N ARG A 116 12.43 4.30 8.02
CA ARG A 116 12.71 5.30 6.97
C ARG A 116 12.06 4.96 5.63
N ILE A 117 11.94 3.67 5.31
CA ILE A 117 11.40 3.19 4.03
C ILE A 117 9.90 3.49 4.00
N ASP A 118 9.18 3.17 5.07
CA ASP A 118 7.75 3.49 5.20
C ASP A 118 7.52 5.00 5.14
N ARG A 119 8.35 5.81 5.82
CA ARG A 119 8.26 7.27 5.75
C ARG A 119 8.46 7.80 4.32
N GLN A 120 9.33 7.18 3.53
CA GLN A 120 9.53 7.56 2.13
C GLN A 120 8.31 7.21 1.26
N LEU A 121 7.67 6.07 1.50
CA LEU A 121 6.46 5.66 0.80
C LEU A 121 5.26 6.55 1.19
N LEU A 122 5.06 6.79 2.49
CA LEU A 122 4.01 7.67 3.00
C LEU A 122 4.17 9.11 2.48
N GLY A 123 5.41 9.58 2.29
CA GLY A 123 5.70 10.89 1.73
C GLY A 123 5.41 11.05 0.22
N ARG A 124 4.91 10.00 -0.44
CA ARG A 124 4.50 10.07 -1.87
C ARG A 124 3.16 10.75 -2.08
N THR A 125 2.32 10.84 -1.05
CA THR A 125 1.03 11.55 -1.09
C THR A 125 1.11 12.89 -0.35
N ALA A 126 0.11 13.74 -0.58
CA ALA A 126 -0.09 15.03 0.09
C ALA A 126 1.15 15.94 0.09
N ARG A 127 1.88 15.97 -1.04
CA ARG A 127 3.06 16.81 -1.19
C ARG A 127 2.64 18.27 -1.26
N GLN A 128 3.43 19.17 -0.65
CA GLN A 128 3.17 20.62 -0.70
C GLN A 128 1.78 21.05 -0.19
N GLY A 129 1.18 20.27 0.72
CA GLY A 129 -0.17 20.55 1.24
C GLY A 129 -1.31 20.15 0.31
N GLU A 130 -1.02 19.42 -0.77
CA GLU A 130 -2.04 18.81 -1.62
C GLU A 130 -2.93 17.83 -0.84
N PRO A 131 -4.21 17.68 -1.24
CA PRO A 131 -5.06 16.62 -0.70
C PRO A 131 -4.44 15.25 -0.98
N GLY A 132 -4.57 14.37 -0.01
CA GLY A 132 -4.00 13.03 -0.08
C GLY A 132 -4.28 12.26 1.21
N SER A 133 -4.16 10.94 1.13
CA SER A 133 -4.39 10.10 2.30
C SER A 133 -3.45 8.92 2.28
N ALA A 134 -3.13 8.42 3.47
CA ALA A 134 -2.33 7.21 3.60
C ALA A 134 -2.85 6.36 4.75
N ARG A 135 -2.82 5.03 4.58
CA ARG A 135 -3.16 4.05 5.60
C ARG A 135 -2.09 2.96 5.68
N CYS A 136 -1.80 2.50 6.89
CA CYS A 136 -0.94 1.34 7.12
C CYS A 136 -1.78 0.16 7.59
N TYR A 137 -1.38 -1.04 7.18
CA TYR A 137 -1.99 -2.29 7.57
C TYR A 137 -1.03 -3.11 8.42
N LEU A 138 -1.55 -3.72 9.49
CA LEU A 138 -0.80 -4.49 10.47
C LEU A 138 -1.41 -5.89 10.62
N CYS A 139 -0.57 -6.92 10.60
CA CYS A 139 -0.96 -8.26 10.98
C CYS A 139 0.15 -8.91 11.84
N PRO A 140 -0.16 -9.64 12.93
CA PRO A 140 0.84 -10.38 13.71
C PRO A 140 1.66 -11.39 12.91
N GLU A 141 1.17 -11.81 11.73
CA GLU A 141 1.88 -12.70 10.82
C GLU A 141 2.99 -11.98 10.02
N ASP A 142 3.03 -10.66 10.04
CA ASP A 142 4.06 -9.87 9.34
C ASP A 142 5.45 -10.11 9.94
N GLU A 143 6.47 -10.03 9.09
CA GLU A 143 7.86 -10.30 9.50
C GLU A 143 8.31 -9.40 10.66
N LEU A 144 7.89 -8.14 10.68
CA LEU A 144 8.24 -7.20 11.76
C LEU A 144 7.88 -7.77 13.14
N PHE A 145 6.67 -8.29 13.28
CA PHE A 145 6.18 -8.82 14.55
C PHE A 145 6.78 -10.20 14.85
N ARG A 146 6.86 -11.08 13.85
CA ARG A 146 7.51 -12.39 14.01
C ARG A 146 8.98 -12.29 14.43
N ARG A 147 9.67 -11.24 13.99
CA ARG A 147 11.10 -11.03 14.28
C ARG A 147 11.36 -10.40 15.64
N PHE A 148 10.52 -9.45 16.07
CA PHE A 148 10.82 -8.63 17.26
C PHE A 148 9.89 -8.85 18.44
N LEU A 149 8.69 -9.42 18.26
CA LEU A 149 7.81 -9.73 19.39
C LEU A 149 8.17 -11.08 20.00
N HIS A 150 8.23 -11.10 21.33
CA HIS A 150 8.33 -12.35 22.08
C HIS A 150 7.14 -13.26 21.74
N PRO A 151 7.31 -14.59 21.55
CA PRO A 151 6.25 -15.50 21.12
C PRO A 151 4.98 -15.47 21.98
N MET A 152 5.12 -15.26 23.29
CA MET A 152 3.98 -15.09 24.20
C MET A 152 3.18 -13.81 23.89
N MET A 153 3.85 -12.72 23.54
CA MET A 153 3.18 -11.48 23.14
C MET A 153 2.50 -11.64 21.78
N LEU A 154 3.12 -12.34 20.83
CA LEU A 154 2.53 -12.65 19.53
C LEU A 154 1.17 -13.35 19.69
N LYS A 155 1.12 -14.41 20.49
CA LYS A 155 -0.14 -15.13 20.80
C LYS A 155 -1.21 -14.22 21.41
N ARG A 156 -0.81 -13.33 22.33
CA ARG A 156 -1.74 -12.39 22.98
C ARG A 156 -2.28 -11.34 22.00
N VAL A 157 -1.43 -10.80 21.13
CA VAL A 157 -1.84 -9.82 20.11
C VAL A 157 -2.78 -10.48 19.10
N SER A 158 -2.44 -11.66 18.58
CA SER A 158 -3.31 -12.40 17.65
C SER A 158 -4.70 -12.66 18.25
N ALA A 159 -4.78 -13.08 19.52
CA ALA A 159 -6.05 -13.30 20.19
C ALA A 159 -6.86 -12.00 20.44
N ALA A 160 -6.18 -10.90 20.76
CA ALA A 160 -6.82 -9.62 21.01
C ALA A 160 -7.38 -8.95 19.75
N VAL A 161 -6.71 -9.13 18.60
CA VAL A 161 -7.21 -8.63 17.31
C VAL A 161 -8.42 -9.43 16.85
N HIS A 162 -8.47 -10.73 17.16
CA HIS A 162 -9.58 -11.61 16.78
C HIS A 162 -10.89 -11.27 17.51
N TRP A 163 -10.83 -10.61 18.68
CA TRP A 163 -12.02 -10.18 19.45
C TRP A 163 -12.62 -8.86 18.95
N ARG A 164 -11.94 -8.14 18.06
CA ARG A 164 -12.32 -6.80 17.61
C ARG A 164 -13.06 -6.75 16.27
N ILE A 165 -13.25 -7.91 15.63
CA ILE A 165 -13.99 -8.07 14.37
C ILE A 165 -15.38 -8.67 14.69
#